data_AF-A0A072P812-F1
#
_entry.id   AF-A0A072P812-F1
#
_cell.length_a   1.000
_cell.length_b   1.000
_cell.length_c   1.000
_cell.angle_alpha   90.00
_cell.angle_beta   90.00
_cell.angle_gamma   90.00
#
_symmetry.space_group_name_H-M   'P 1'
#
loop_
_entity.id
_entity.type
_entity.pdbx_description
1 polymer ?
#
loop_
_entity_poly.entity_id
_entity_poly.type
_entity_poly.pdbx_seq_one_letter_code
_entity_poly.pdbx_strand_id
1 'polypeptide(L)'
;MSGEARPIDAEQFALAIQDLPVENLYSKANEINNSITHLEGSNRQLQEYSDSIRTDTSLPESTRQEGDKDCLEAIQENLIVIRRQKDRIGLLKQEVERRGGRWHGGGSESNGEGDGDDAERPQQTATNGAATTGGRLTDEQLQQQLRDRMGDDDADDADGMHL
;
A
#
# COMPACT_ATOMS: atom_id res chain seq x y z
N MET A 1 1.60 6.34 25.61
CA MET A 1 0.24 5.78 25.68
C MET A 1 0.04 4.86 24.48
N SER A 2 -0.63 3.71 24.66
CA SER A 2 -0.82 2.60 23.70
C SER A 2 0.24 1.48 23.75
N GLY A 3 0.40 0.83 24.90
CA GLY A 3 1.28 -0.35 25.07
C GLY A 3 0.55 -1.67 25.39
N GLU A 4 -0.79 -1.69 25.42
CA GLU A 4 -1.56 -2.83 25.96
C GLU A 4 -2.46 -3.55 24.93
N ALA A 5 -2.37 -3.20 23.64
CA ALA A 5 -3.05 -3.98 22.62
C ALA A 5 -2.23 -5.26 22.37
N ARG A 6 -2.56 -6.35 23.09
CA ARG A 6 -1.99 -7.66 22.80
C ARG A 6 -2.27 -7.99 21.32
N PRO A 7 -1.25 -8.31 20.52
CA PRO A 7 -1.47 -8.74 19.15
C PRO A 7 -2.43 -9.94 19.14
N ILE A 8 -3.50 -9.86 18.35
CA ILE A 8 -4.40 -10.99 18.13
C ILE A 8 -3.59 -12.16 17.60
N ASP A 9 -3.71 -13.31 18.26
CA ASP A 9 -3.00 -14.52 17.85
C ASP A 9 -3.52 -15.06 16.50
N ALA A 10 -2.68 -15.79 15.78
CA ALA A 10 -3.02 -16.33 14.47
C ALA A 10 -4.28 -17.23 14.51
N GLU A 11 -4.43 -18.04 15.57
CA GLU A 11 -5.59 -18.93 15.72
C GLU A 11 -6.89 -18.14 15.93
N GLN A 12 -6.82 -17.10 16.77
CA GLN A 12 -7.96 -16.21 17.01
C GLN A 12 -8.37 -15.46 15.75
N PHE A 13 -7.39 -15.02 14.95
CA PHE A 13 -7.66 -14.39 13.66
C PHE A 13 -8.32 -15.37 12.68
N ALA A 14 -7.83 -16.61 12.59
CA ALA A 14 -8.41 -17.65 11.73
C ALA A 14 -9.85 -18.00 12.09
N LEU A 15 -10.19 -18.01 13.38
CA LEU A 15 -11.57 -18.20 13.83
C LEU A 15 -12.46 -17.00 13.43
N ALA A 16 -11.98 -15.77 13.66
CA ALA A 16 -12.76 -14.57 13.38
C ALA A 16 -13.12 -14.41 11.90
N ILE A 17 -12.22 -14.77 10.97
CA ILE A 17 -12.47 -14.61 9.53
C ILE A 17 -13.52 -15.59 8.97
N GLN A 18 -13.87 -16.66 9.69
CA GLN A 18 -14.90 -17.62 9.24
C GLN A 18 -16.30 -16.98 9.16
N ASP A 19 -16.58 -16.00 10.03
CA ASP A 19 -17.88 -15.33 10.08
C ASP A 19 -17.96 -14.09 9.16
N LEU A 20 -16.84 -13.69 8.55
CA LEU A 20 -16.79 -12.52 7.67
C LEU A 20 -17.35 -12.84 6.28
N PRO A 21 -18.12 -11.94 5.64
CA PRO A 21 -18.43 -12.02 4.21
C PRO A 21 -17.17 -12.05 3.34
N VAL A 22 -17.23 -12.72 2.18
CA VAL A 22 -16.07 -12.90 1.28
C VAL A 22 -15.49 -11.56 0.84
N GLU A 23 -16.32 -10.57 0.51
CA GLU A 23 -15.85 -9.22 0.13
C GLU A 23 -15.03 -8.55 1.24
N ASN A 24 -15.41 -8.76 2.50
CA ASN A 24 -14.70 -8.21 3.64
C ASN A 24 -13.32 -8.86 3.82
N LEU A 25 -13.11 -10.09 3.34
CA LEU A 25 -11.80 -10.75 3.38
C LEU A 25 -10.80 -10.02 2.48
N TYR A 26 -11.22 -9.61 1.27
CA TYR A 26 -10.37 -8.85 0.36
C TYR A 26 -10.12 -7.43 0.86
N SER A 27 -11.16 -6.76 1.38
CA SER A 27 -10.96 -5.46 2.04
C SER A 27 -9.96 -5.57 3.19
N LYS A 28 -10.02 -6.64 3.99
CA LYS A 28 -9.06 -6.86 5.07
C LYS A 28 -7.65 -7.14 4.56
N ALA A 29 -7.52 -7.90 3.48
CA ALA A 29 -6.23 -8.15 2.84
C ALA A 29 -5.57 -6.84 2.37
N ASN A 30 -6.35 -5.95 1.74
CA ASN A 30 -5.86 -4.64 1.29
C ASN A 30 -5.43 -3.75 2.46
N GLU A 31 -6.20 -3.74 3.56
CA GLU A 31 -5.83 -3.01 4.78
C GLU A 31 -4.48 -3.50 5.33
N ILE A 32 -4.29 -4.82 5.40
CA ILE A 32 -3.04 -5.43 5.88
C ILE A 32 -1.88 -5.11 4.92
N ASN A 33 -2.08 -5.22 3.60
CA ASN A 33 -1.07 -4.86 2.60
C ASN A 33 -0.62 -3.40 2.70
N ASN A 34 -1.58 -2.49 2.93
CA ASN A 34 -1.25 -1.08 3.16
C ASN A 34 -0.40 -0.92 4.43
N SER A 35 -0.75 -1.61 5.52
CA SER A 35 0.05 -1.58 6.75
C SER A 35 1.46 -2.15 6.56
N ILE A 36 1.62 -3.26 5.82
CA ILE A 36 2.93 -3.80 5.43
C ILE A 36 3.73 -2.75 4.64
N THR A 37 3.12 -2.14 3.63
CA THR A 37 3.76 -1.12 2.80
C THR A 37 4.26 0.06 3.62
N HIS A 38 3.45 0.52 4.58
CA HIS A 38 3.85 1.59 5.50
C HIS A 38 5.01 1.17 6.42
N LEU A 39 4.99 -0.05 6.96
CA LEU A 39 6.08 -0.56 7.81
C LEU A 39 7.38 -0.73 7.02
N GLU A 40 7.32 -1.26 5.80
CA GLU A 40 8.48 -1.38 4.90
C GLU A 40 9.03 0.00 4.52
N GLY A 41 8.14 0.98 4.29
CA GLY A 41 8.51 2.37 4.09
C GLY A 41 9.22 2.99 5.29
N SER A 42 8.68 2.78 6.50
CA SER A 42 9.29 3.25 7.75
C SER A 42 10.65 2.61 8.00
N ASN A 43 10.78 1.29 7.79
CA ASN A 43 12.05 0.59 7.96
C ASN A 43 13.14 1.14 7.04
N ARG A 44 12.79 1.48 5.79
CA ARG A 44 13.74 2.10 4.86
C ARG A 44 14.23 3.45 5.37
N GLN A 45 13.34 4.29 5.88
CA GLN A 45 13.69 5.60 6.44
C GLN A 45 14.58 5.48 7.68
N LEU A 46 14.26 4.54 8.58
CA LEU A 46 15.07 4.26 9.76
C LEU A 46 16.48 3.75 9.38
N GLN A 47 16.55 2.91 8.34
CA GLN A 47 17.82 2.41 7.81
C GLN A 47 18.65 3.55 7.22
N GLU A 48 18.05 4.39 6.37
CA GLU A 48 18.69 5.58 5.78
C GLU A 48 19.22 6.52 6.87
N TYR A 49 18.45 6.75 7.93
CA TYR A 49 18.87 7.56 9.07
C TYR A 49 20.06 6.92 9.80
N SER A 50 19.97 5.64 10.14
CA SER A 50 21.05 4.92 10.80
C SER A 50 22.33 4.93 9.96
N ASP A 51 22.21 4.80 8.64
CA ASP A 51 23.36 4.80 7.73
C ASP A 51 23.95 6.21 7.56
N SER A 52 23.12 7.25 7.61
CA SER A 52 23.60 8.64 7.63
C SER A 52 24.55 8.90 8.82
N ILE A 53 24.21 8.40 10.02
CA ILE A 53 25.07 8.46 11.21
C ILE A 53 26.38 7.72 10.99
N ARG A 54 26.33 6.52 10.39
CA ARG A 54 27.55 5.72 10.08
C ARG A 54 28.50 6.44 9.13
N THR A 55 27.98 7.28 8.25
CA THR A 55 28.79 8.00 7.25
C THR A 55 29.20 9.41 7.68
N ASP A 56 28.64 9.94 8.77
CA ASP A 56 28.92 11.30 9.22
C ASP A 56 30.32 11.43 9.85
N THR A 57 31.26 11.93 9.04
CA THR A 57 32.66 12.14 9.46
C THR A 57 32.84 13.15 10.60
N SER A 58 31.82 13.97 10.89
CA SER A 58 31.85 14.94 12.01
C SER A 58 31.64 14.29 13.38
N LEU A 59 31.10 13.07 13.43
CA LEU A 59 30.87 12.32 14.66
C LEU A 59 32.11 11.52 15.09
N PRO A 60 32.25 11.16 16.39
CA PRO A 60 33.28 10.22 16.83
C PRO A 60 33.14 8.84 16.15
N GLU A 61 34.26 8.18 15.86
CA GLU A 61 34.28 6.85 15.25
C GLU A 61 33.47 5.81 16.05
N SER A 62 33.50 5.89 17.38
CA SER A 62 32.70 5.02 18.25
C SER A 62 31.21 5.17 18.01
N THR A 63 30.72 6.41 17.83
CA THR A 63 29.31 6.72 17.56
C THR A 63 28.91 6.28 16.15
N ARG A 64 29.80 6.46 15.16
CA ARG A 64 29.58 5.96 13.80
C ARG A 64 29.46 4.44 13.75
N GLN A 65 30.33 3.71 14.46
CA GLN A 65 30.28 2.24 14.49
C GLN A 65 29.03 1.72 15.17
N GLU A 66 28.59 2.38 16.24
CA GLU A 66 27.38 2.04 16.96
C GLU A 66 26.12 2.31 16.12
N GLY A 67 26.09 3.43 15.39
CA GLY A 67 24.90 3.91 14.69
C GLY A 67 23.79 4.32 15.67
N ASP A 68 22.54 4.36 15.19
CA ASP A 68 21.37 4.53 16.05
C ASP A 68 20.77 3.18 16.40
N LYS A 69 20.99 2.73 17.63
CA LYS A 69 20.48 1.46 18.17
C LYS A 69 18.96 1.43 18.24
N ASP A 70 18.32 2.52 18.62
CA ASP A 70 16.87 2.59 18.78
C ASP A 70 16.20 2.42 17.40
N CYS A 71 16.77 3.03 16.36
CA CYS A 71 16.31 2.83 14.99
C CYS A 71 16.46 1.37 14.53
N LEU A 72 17.57 0.71 14.86
CA LEU A 72 17.81 -0.69 14.49
C LEU A 72 16.87 -1.65 15.25
N GLU A 73 16.63 -1.40 16.53
CA GLU A 73 15.67 -2.17 17.33
C GLU A 73 14.24 -2.00 16.80
N ALA A 74 13.84 -0.76 16.48
CA ALA A 74 12.55 -0.49 15.87
C ALA A 74 12.35 -1.21 14.52
N ILE A 75 13.40 -1.29 13.68
CA ILE A 75 13.35 -2.08 12.44
C ILE A 75 13.12 -3.56 12.75
N GLN A 76 13.82 -4.13 13.74
CA GLN A 76 13.66 -5.54 14.11
C GLN A 76 12.23 -5.83 14.61
N GLU A 77 11.66 -4.96 15.43
CA GLU A 77 10.28 -5.08 15.89
C GLU A 77 9.27 -5.00 14.73
N ASN A 78 9.46 -4.04 13.82
CA ASN A 78 8.62 -3.89 12.63
C ASN A 78 8.69 -5.13 11.73
N LEU A 79 9.85 -5.78 11.58
CA LEU A 79 9.97 -7.01 10.80
C LEU A 79 9.15 -8.17 11.40
N ILE A 80 9.09 -8.26 12.74
CA ILE A 80 8.22 -9.24 13.42
C ILE A 80 6.74 -8.94 13.13
N VAL A 81 6.35 -7.67 13.13
CA VAL A 81 4.98 -7.25 12.80
C VAL A 81 4.65 -7.57 11.34
N ILE A 82 5.54 -7.24 10.39
CA ILE A 82 5.38 -7.55 8.97
C ILE A 82 5.19 -9.06 8.76
N ARG A 83 5.99 -9.91 9.42
CA ARG A 83 5.85 -11.36 9.33
C ARG A 83 4.46 -11.83 9.77
N ARG A 84 4.00 -11.38 10.94
CA ARG A 84 2.66 -11.70 11.45
C ARG A 84 1.55 -11.22 10.51
N GLN A 85 1.73 -10.05 9.88
CA GLN A 85 0.79 -9.53 8.90
C GLN A 85 0.75 -10.39 7.63
N LYS A 86 1.90 -10.84 7.12
CA LYS A 86 1.98 -11.78 6.00
C LYS A 86 1.33 -13.14 6.33
N ASP A 87 1.53 -13.65 7.54
CA ASP A 87 0.88 -14.87 8.02
C ASP A 87 -0.67 -14.72 8.00
N ARG A 88 -1.18 -13.55 8.42
CA ARG A 88 -2.62 -13.25 8.36
C ARG A 88 -3.16 -13.17 6.94
N ILE A 89 -2.39 -12.65 5.98
CA ILE A 89 -2.75 -12.71 4.56
C ILE A 89 -2.85 -14.17 4.09
N GLY A 90 -1.92 -15.03 4.54
CA GLY A 90 -1.98 -16.48 4.29
C GLY A 90 -3.28 -17.12 4.80
N LEU A 91 -3.73 -16.75 6.00
CA LEU A 91 -5.00 -17.22 6.56
C LEU A 91 -6.22 -16.72 5.77
N LEU A 92 -6.21 -15.45 5.31
CA LEU A 92 -7.27 -14.91 4.46
C LEU A 92 -7.35 -15.65 3.11
N LYS A 93 -6.18 -15.96 2.51
CA LYS A 93 -6.09 -16.76 1.29
C LYS A 93 -6.71 -18.15 1.48
N GLN A 94 -6.30 -18.85 2.53
CA GLN A 94 -6.85 -20.18 2.84
C GLN A 94 -8.37 -20.14 3.04
N GLU A 95 -8.89 -19.11 3.72
CA GLU A 95 -10.33 -18.98 3.96
C GLU A 95 -11.12 -18.70 2.66
N VAL A 96 -10.58 -17.87 1.76
CA VAL A 96 -11.19 -17.64 0.43
C VAL A 96 -11.23 -18.94 -0.37
N GLU A 97 -10.13 -19.68 -0.41
CA GLU A 97 -10.01 -20.94 -1.15
C GLU A 97 -10.91 -22.03 -0.55
N ARG A 98 -11.02 -22.10 0.79
CA ARG A 98 -11.93 -23.01 1.50
C ARG A 98 -13.39 -22.79 1.12
N ARG A 99 -13.78 -21.56 0.78
CA ARG A 99 -15.13 -21.20 0.31
C ARG A 99 -15.33 -21.40 -1.20
N GLY A 100 -14.33 -21.91 -1.91
CA GLY A 100 -14.36 -22.10 -3.37
C GLY A 100 -14.08 -20.82 -4.18
N GLY A 101 -13.61 -19.74 -3.53
CA GLY A 101 -13.21 -18.52 -4.20
C GLY A 101 -11.77 -18.59 -4.73
N ARG A 102 -11.46 -17.78 -5.75
CA ARG A 102 -10.08 -17.59 -6.23
C ARG A 102 -9.44 -16.39 -5.54
N TRP A 103 -8.29 -16.62 -4.91
CA TRP A 103 -7.51 -15.53 -4.31
C TRP A 103 -6.96 -14.57 -5.37
N HIS A 104 -7.17 -13.27 -5.16
CA HIS A 104 -6.66 -12.18 -5.99
C HIS A 104 -6.13 -10.99 -5.16
N GLY A 105 -5.98 -11.18 -3.84
CA GLY A 105 -5.60 -10.15 -2.86
C GLY A 105 -4.11 -9.81 -2.84
N GLY A 106 -3.50 -9.64 -4.03
CA GLY A 106 -2.23 -8.95 -4.27
C GLY A 106 -1.17 -9.06 -3.17
N GLY A 107 -0.38 -10.11 -3.21
CA GLY A 107 0.84 -10.30 -2.42
C GLY A 107 1.59 -11.46 -3.05
N SER A 108 2.71 -11.16 -3.70
CA SER A 108 3.44 -12.10 -4.55
C SER A 108 3.91 -13.33 -3.77
N GLU A 109 3.17 -14.43 -3.89
CA GLU A 109 3.70 -15.79 -3.88
C GLU A 109 2.99 -16.57 -4.99
N SER A 110 3.42 -16.29 -6.22
CA SER A 110 3.26 -17.24 -7.32
C SER A 110 4.18 -18.42 -7.05
N ASN A 111 3.62 -19.51 -6.54
CA ASN A 111 4.24 -20.82 -6.68
C ASN A 111 3.15 -21.85 -6.91
N GLY A 112 3.09 -22.39 -8.14
CA GLY A 112 2.23 -23.51 -8.51
C GLY A 112 1.47 -23.30 -9.82
N GLU A 113 2.10 -23.69 -10.92
CA GLU A 113 1.49 -24.05 -12.21
C GLU A 113 0.10 -24.72 -12.10
N GLY A 114 -0.76 -24.34 -13.04
CA GLY A 114 -2.04 -24.98 -13.34
C GLY A 114 -2.47 -24.62 -14.76
N ASP A 115 -1.93 -25.36 -15.71
CA ASP A 115 -2.42 -25.73 -17.04
C ASP A 115 -3.65 -25.00 -17.61
N GLY A 116 -3.47 -24.43 -18.81
CA GLY A 116 -4.50 -23.78 -19.59
C GLY A 116 -3.98 -23.47 -20.98
N ASP A 117 -3.64 -24.53 -21.71
CA ASP A 117 -3.48 -24.53 -23.16
C ASP A 117 -4.82 -24.06 -23.77
N ASP A 118 -4.84 -22.86 -24.35
CA ASP A 118 -5.75 -22.56 -25.47
C ASP A 118 -5.20 -21.35 -26.23
N ALA A 119 -4.58 -21.67 -27.36
CA ALA A 119 -4.27 -20.72 -28.41
C ALA A 119 -5.58 -20.24 -29.05
N GLU A 120 -5.76 -18.92 -29.17
CA GLU A 120 -5.99 -18.24 -30.46
C GLU A 120 -6.49 -16.80 -30.25
N ARG A 121 -5.76 -15.83 -30.84
CA ARG A 121 -6.27 -14.48 -31.14
C ARG A 121 -7.31 -14.60 -32.27
N PRO A 122 -8.26 -13.66 -32.37
CA PRO A 122 -7.97 -12.56 -33.31
C PRO A 122 -8.41 -11.17 -32.85
N GLN A 123 -7.68 -10.18 -33.40
CA GLN A 123 -8.03 -8.76 -33.45
C GLN A 123 -9.44 -8.50 -34.00
N GLN A 124 -10.10 -7.48 -33.44
CA GLN A 124 -11.06 -6.52 -34.04
C GLN A 124 -11.78 -5.85 -32.84
N THR A 125 -12.11 -4.57 -32.74
CA THR A 125 -12.28 -3.45 -33.68
C THR A 125 -12.49 -2.21 -32.80
N ALA A 126 -11.93 -1.07 -33.18
CA ALA A 126 -12.31 0.22 -32.64
C ALA A 126 -13.73 0.58 -33.09
N THR A 127 -14.64 0.85 -32.15
CA THR A 127 -15.91 1.54 -32.40
C THR A 127 -16.15 2.59 -31.32
N ASN A 128 -16.44 3.80 -31.77
CA ASN A 128 -16.77 4.97 -30.97
C ASN A 128 -18.15 4.82 -30.32
N GLY A 129 -18.28 5.21 -29.05
CA GLY A 129 -19.55 5.33 -28.34
C GLY A 129 -19.37 6.01 -26.98
N ALA A 130 -20.09 7.11 -26.76
CA ALA A 130 -19.82 8.11 -25.74
C ALA A 130 -20.18 7.72 -24.29
N ALA A 131 -19.32 8.20 -23.39
CA ALA A 131 -19.57 8.73 -22.04
C ALA A 131 -20.31 7.86 -21.00
N THR A 132 -19.56 7.37 -20.01
CA THR A 132 -19.73 7.75 -18.59
C THR A 132 -18.43 7.51 -17.81
N THR A 133 -17.84 8.62 -17.37
CA THR A 133 -17.01 8.87 -16.17
C THR A 133 -16.13 7.74 -15.61
N GLY A 134 -14.82 7.83 -15.86
CA GLY A 134 -13.80 7.05 -15.14
C GLY A 134 -12.44 6.89 -15.85
N GLY A 135 -12.13 7.73 -16.84
CA GLY A 135 -10.89 7.62 -17.61
C GLY A 135 -9.69 8.19 -16.85
N ARG A 136 -8.62 7.40 -16.73
CA ARG A 136 -7.29 7.86 -16.32
C ARG A 136 -6.86 8.98 -17.27
N LEU A 137 -6.95 10.23 -16.82
CA LEU A 137 -6.39 11.36 -17.55
C LEU A 137 -4.88 11.16 -17.65
N THR A 138 -4.31 11.38 -18.82
CA THR A 138 -2.86 11.51 -18.94
C THR A 138 -2.42 12.81 -18.27
N ASP A 139 -1.17 12.89 -17.80
CA ASP A 139 -0.67 14.04 -17.03
C ASP A 139 -0.87 15.38 -17.74
N GLU A 140 -0.76 15.40 -19.08
CA GLU A 140 -1.03 16.59 -19.91
C GLU A 140 -2.50 17.02 -19.87
N GLN A 141 -3.44 16.06 -19.87
CA GLN A 141 -4.87 16.33 -19.79
C GLN A 141 -5.29 16.82 -18.41
N LEU A 142 -4.67 16.28 -17.35
CA LEU A 142 -4.89 16.74 -15.98
C LEU A 142 -4.36 18.18 -15.79
N GLN A 143 -3.20 18.48 -16.37
CA GLN A 143 -2.59 19.82 -16.29
C GLN A 143 -3.42 20.87 -17.03
N GLN A 144 -3.98 20.53 -18.20
CA GLN A 144 -4.88 21.44 -18.92
C GLN A 144 -6.17 21.69 -18.13
N GLN A 145 -6.74 20.65 -17.52
CA GLN A 145 -7.97 20.76 -16.73
C GLN A 145 -7.76 21.61 -15.45
N LEU A 146 -6.58 21.53 -14.82
CA LEU A 146 -6.21 22.38 -13.69
C LEU A 146 -6.01 23.84 -14.10
N ARG A 147 -5.48 24.10 -15.30
CA ARG A 147 -5.33 25.46 -15.84
C ARG A 147 -6.66 26.11 -16.18
N ASP A 148 -7.56 25.38 -16.84
CA ASP A 148 -8.88 25.91 -17.19
C ASP A 148 -9.69 26.23 -15.92
N ARG A 149 -9.52 25.44 -14.86
CA ARG A 149 -10.18 25.69 -13.56
C ARG A 149 -9.60 26.87 -12.79
N MET A 150 -8.32 27.22 -12.99
CA MET A 150 -7.68 28.38 -12.36
C MET A 150 -7.77 29.66 -13.20
N GLY A 151 -8.22 29.57 -14.46
CA GLY A 151 -8.36 30.73 -15.35
C GLY A 151 -9.67 31.51 -15.21
N ASP A 152 -10.64 30.99 -14.44
CA ASP A 152 -11.99 31.56 -14.29
C ASP A 152 -12.18 32.43 -13.01
N ASP A 153 -11.14 32.60 -12.17
CA ASP A 153 -11.22 33.40 -10.92
C ASP A 153 -10.66 34.84 -11.05
N ASP A 154 -10.21 35.28 -12.24
CA ASP A 154 -9.64 36.63 -12.47
C ASP A 154 -10.54 37.54 -13.33
N ALA A 155 -11.85 37.45 -13.16
CA ALA A 155 -12.79 38.40 -13.77
C ALA A 155 -14.01 38.62 -12.89
N ASP A 156 -13.84 39.26 -11.73
CA ASP A 156 -14.81 40.18 -11.12
C ASP A 156 -14.32 40.63 -9.72
N ASP A 157 -13.42 41.62 -9.67
CA ASP A 157 -13.37 42.55 -8.54
C ASP A 157 -12.64 43.84 -8.94
N ALA A 158 -13.34 44.63 -9.75
CA ALA A 158 -13.03 46.02 -10.01
C ALA A 158 -14.21 46.90 -9.63
N ASP A 159 -14.52 47.02 -8.32
CA ASP A 159 -15.08 48.27 -7.79
C ASP A 159 -14.97 48.34 -6.25
N GLY A 160 -14.36 49.39 -5.71
CA GLY A 160 -14.33 49.60 -4.25
C GLY A 160 -13.15 50.36 -3.66
N MET A 161 -12.76 51.49 -4.25
CA MET A 161 -11.93 52.49 -3.55
C MET A 161 -12.75 53.15 -2.45
N HIS A 162 -12.33 53.06 -1.18
CA HIS A 162 -12.56 54.16 -0.22
C HIS A 162 -11.38 54.31 0.76
N LEU A 163 -10.89 55.55 0.73
CA LEU A 163 -9.87 56.26 1.53
C LEU A 163 -9.76 55.86 3.00
#